data_AF-A0A2D4YYK1-F1
#
_entry.id   AF-A0A2D4YYK1-F1
#
_cell.length_a   1.000
_cell.length_b   1.000
_cell.length_c   1.000
_cell.angle_alpha   90.00
_cell.angle_beta   90.00
_cell.angle_gamma   90.00
#
_symmetry.space_group_name_H-M   'P 1'
#
loop_
_entity.id
_entity.type
_entity.pdbx_description
1 polymer ?
#
loop_
_entity_poly.entity_id
_entity_poly.type
_entity_poly.pdbx_seq_one_letter_code
_entity_poly.pdbx_strand_id
1 'polypeptide(L)'
;MVARLETQFPGTQEAMGAIRAVVAQYRQELQRGVKGLELEVRFGRKGVVDGALVDRVITWVQGNPDFANSEWVPFEDSFFHVAGVQHRCRTQYDTDRMNMNVSVVRKERVTRCALASSDGLQIAVVLSREVDVPRGKLAHVVHPHHVRMQQRKRIGLPSRGFGPAPTWALDASMVWSAACKSEAERAQMCAPPQYGLELELLDPEYVVHHDDAYVACSIGLKVADLLPAGGQHLDLASADGR
;
A
#
# COMPACT_ATOMS: atom_id res chain seq x y z
N MET A 1 25.76 4.39 -12.45
CA MET A 1 25.09 3.56 -11.41
C MET A 1 23.71 3.12 -11.87
N VAL A 2 22.85 4.06 -12.31
CA VAL A 2 21.50 3.77 -12.85
C VAL A 2 21.50 2.78 -14.02
N ALA A 3 22.37 2.96 -15.02
CA ALA A 3 22.49 2.03 -16.16
C ALA A 3 22.81 0.57 -15.75
N ARG A 4 23.41 0.34 -14.58
CA ARG A 4 23.70 -1.01 -14.04
C ARG A 4 22.51 -1.58 -13.25
N LEU A 5 21.63 -0.73 -12.74
CA LEU A 5 20.39 -1.12 -12.06
C LEU A 5 19.27 -1.43 -13.06
N GLU A 6 19.19 -0.67 -14.16
CA GLU A 6 18.25 -0.94 -15.25
C GLU A 6 18.54 -2.31 -15.90
N THR A 7 19.80 -2.72 -16.01
CA THR A 7 20.17 -4.07 -16.47
C THR A 7 19.82 -5.18 -15.48
N GLN A 8 19.57 -4.83 -14.21
CA GLN A 8 19.16 -5.77 -13.16
C GLN A 8 17.64 -5.78 -12.97
N PHE A 9 16.91 -4.82 -13.55
CA PHE A 9 15.47 -4.77 -13.45
C PHE A 9 14.86 -5.94 -14.23
N PRO A 10 14.10 -6.82 -13.56
CA PRO A 10 13.48 -7.94 -14.22
C PRO A 10 12.15 -7.49 -14.85
N GLY A 11 12.20 -6.65 -15.87
CA GLY A 11 11.00 -6.22 -16.57
C GLY A 11 11.29 -5.39 -17.81
N THR A 12 10.22 -5.08 -18.55
CA THR A 12 10.31 -4.33 -19.81
C THR A 12 10.72 -2.88 -19.58
N GLN A 13 11.34 -2.26 -20.59
CA GLN A 13 11.67 -0.83 -20.53
C GLN A 13 10.41 0.03 -20.38
N GLU A 14 9.30 -0.43 -20.95
CA GLU A 14 7.97 0.15 -20.85
C GLU A 14 7.44 0.11 -19.41
N ALA A 15 7.55 -1.04 -18.73
CA ALA A 15 7.18 -1.16 -17.32
C ALA A 15 7.98 -0.21 -16.44
N MET A 16 9.31 -0.17 -16.62
CA MET A 16 10.19 0.76 -15.90
C MET A 16 9.83 2.22 -16.19
N GLY A 17 9.55 2.56 -17.45
CA GLY A 17 9.10 3.87 -17.87
C GLY A 17 7.81 4.33 -17.18
N ALA A 18 6.86 3.41 -17.01
CA ALA A 18 5.59 3.69 -16.33
C ALA A 18 5.76 3.90 -14.82
N ILE A 19 6.59 3.08 -14.14
CA ILE A 19 6.92 3.29 -12.72
C ILE A 19 7.60 4.65 -12.54
N ARG A 20 8.59 4.96 -13.39
CA ARG A 20 9.30 6.24 -13.37
C ARG A 20 8.36 7.43 -13.56
N ALA A 21 7.33 7.32 -14.39
CA ALA A 21 6.34 8.39 -14.55
C ALA A 21 5.54 8.64 -13.25
N VAL A 22 5.21 7.59 -12.50
CA VAL A 22 4.56 7.74 -11.17
C VAL A 22 5.50 8.43 -10.17
N VAL A 23 6.78 8.05 -10.15
CA VAL A 23 7.80 8.67 -9.29
C VAL A 23 8.01 10.15 -9.65
N ALA A 24 8.11 10.47 -10.94
CA ALA A 24 8.26 11.84 -11.41
C ALA A 24 7.07 12.72 -10.97
N GLN A 25 5.84 12.18 -11.05
CA GLN A 25 4.66 12.86 -10.51
C GLN A 25 4.78 13.07 -9.01
N TYR A 26 5.25 12.08 -8.25
CA TYR A 26 5.45 12.22 -6.81
C TYR A 26 6.43 13.35 -6.49
N ARG A 27 7.60 13.38 -7.16
CA ARG A 27 8.57 14.46 -7.00
C ARG A 27 7.96 15.84 -7.30
N GLN A 28 7.19 15.95 -8.38
CA GLN A 28 6.54 17.19 -8.74
C GLN A 28 5.56 17.66 -7.65
N GLU A 29 4.75 16.75 -7.09
CA GLU A 29 3.82 17.10 -6.01
C GLU A 29 4.55 17.48 -4.71
N LEU A 30 5.68 16.84 -4.38
CA LEU A 30 6.54 17.23 -3.26
C LEU A 30 7.12 18.63 -3.44
N GLN A 31 7.62 18.95 -4.64
CA GLN A 31 8.14 20.29 -4.97
C GLN A 31 7.06 21.38 -4.89
N ARG A 32 5.80 21.02 -5.13
CA ARG A 32 4.64 21.91 -4.96
C ARG A 32 4.21 22.05 -3.49
N GLY A 33 4.86 21.36 -2.56
CA GLY A 33 4.54 21.38 -1.14
C GLY A 33 3.25 20.63 -0.79
N VAL A 34 2.81 19.70 -1.65
CA VAL A 34 1.60 18.91 -1.37
C VAL A 34 1.87 17.92 -0.24
N LYS A 35 1.01 17.94 0.77
CA LYS A 35 1.08 17.06 1.94
C LYS A 35 0.13 15.88 1.84
N GLY A 36 0.46 14.82 2.58
CA GLY A 36 -0.32 13.59 2.69
C GLY A 36 -0.20 12.70 1.45
N LEU A 37 0.92 12.79 0.74
CA LEU A 37 1.19 11.92 -0.42
C LEU A 37 1.63 10.54 0.04
N GLU A 38 1.15 9.51 -0.64
CA GLU A 38 1.46 8.11 -0.38
C GLU A 38 1.83 7.44 -1.70
N LEU A 39 3.04 6.89 -1.77
CA LEU A 39 3.50 6.06 -2.87
C LEU A 39 3.47 4.60 -2.43
N GLU A 40 2.59 3.83 -3.06
CA GLU A 40 2.33 2.43 -2.72
C GLU A 40 2.47 1.53 -3.94
N VAL A 41 2.94 0.31 -3.74
CA VAL A 41 2.76 -0.81 -4.67
C VAL A 41 1.73 -1.74 -4.08
N ARG A 42 0.71 -2.08 -4.85
CA ARG A 42 -0.36 -3.00 -4.44
C ARG A 42 -0.31 -4.25 -5.29
N PHE A 43 -0.36 -5.39 -4.63
CA PHE A 43 -0.32 -6.70 -5.27
C PHE A 43 -1.74 -7.26 -5.42
N GLY A 44 -1.96 -8.01 -6.50
CA GLY A 44 -3.22 -8.67 -6.80
C GLY A 44 -4.30 -7.77 -7.40
N ARG A 45 -5.36 -8.42 -7.90
CA ARG A 45 -6.48 -7.72 -8.55
C ARG A 45 -7.25 -6.91 -7.51
N LYS A 46 -7.35 -5.59 -7.73
CA LYS A 46 -7.94 -4.64 -6.76
C LYS A 46 -7.26 -4.68 -5.38
N GLY A 47 -5.99 -5.08 -5.30
CA GLY A 47 -5.23 -5.19 -4.05
C GLY A 47 -5.50 -6.48 -3.26
N VAL A 48 -6.16 -7.47 -3.87
CA VAL A 48 -6.44 -8.77 -3.23
C VAL A 48 -5.52 -9.83 -3.80
N VAL A 49 -4.80 -10.52 -2.92
CA VAL A 49 -3.87 -11.60 -3.22
C VAL A 49 -4.33 -12.93 -2.63
N ASP A 50 -3.69 -14.01 -3.06
CA ASP A 50 -3.85 -15.32 -2.43
C ASP A 50 -3.19 -15.35 -1.03
N GLY A 51 -3.79 -16.09 -0.10
CA GLY A 51 -3.26 -16.22 1.27
C GLY A 51 -1.86 -16.82 1.33
N ALA A 52 -1.55 -17.80 0.47
CA ALA A 52 -0.23 -18.43 0.43
C ALA A 52 0.87 -17.46 -0.02
N LEU A 53 0.53 -16.46 -0.84
CA LEU A 53 1.45 -15.38 -1.18
C LEU A 53 1.81 -14.55 0.07
N VAL A 54 0.80 -14.18 0.87
CA VAL A 54 1.02 -13.44 2.13
C VAL A 54 1.85 -14.26 3.12
N ASP A 55 1.51 -15.53 3.34
CA ASP A 55 2.23 -16.41 4.27
C ASP A 55 3.70 -16.58 3.89
N ARG A 56 3.98 -16.77 2.59
CA ARG A 56 5.35 -16.86 2.09
C ARG A 56 6.12 -15.57 2.37
N VAL A 57 5.52 -14.42 2.05
CA VAL A 57 6.18 -13.13 2.25
C VAL A 57 6.41 -12.86 3.74
N ILE A 58 5.44 -13.14 4.61
CA ILE A 58 5.59 -13.03 6.07
C ILE A 58 6.72 -13.93 6.57
N THR A 59 6.79 -15.18 6.09
CA THR A 59 7.85 -16.12 6.46
C THR A 59 9.22 -15.59 6.03
N TRP A 60 9.32 -15.06 4.81
CA TRP A 60 10.56 -14.49 4.29
C TRP A 60 11.03 -13.28 5.11
N VAL A 61 10.14 -12.31 5.41
CA VAL A 61 10.52 -11.14 6.21
C VAL A 61 10.87 -11.50 7.65
N GLN A 62 10.19 -12.49 8.24
CA GLN A 62 10.50 -12.96 9.60
C GLN A 62 11.86 -13.67 9.68
N GLY A 63 12.35 -14.21 8.57
CA GLY A 63 13.70 -14.76 8.47
C GLY A 63 14.82 -13.70 8.43
N ASN A 64 14.48 -12.41 8.26
CA ASN A 64 15.46 -11.34 8.16
C ASN A 64 15.53 -10.49 9.45
N PRO A 65 16.62 -10.56 10.23
CA PRO A 65 16.75 -9.82 11.48
C PRO A 65 16.83 -8.29 11.31
N ASP A 66 17.13 -7.81 10.10
CA ASP A 66 17.25 -6.37 9.83
C ASP A 66 15.89 -5.69 9.62
N PHE A 67 14.79 -6.47 9.52
CA PHE A 67 13.45 -5.93 9.27
C PHE A 67 12.70 -5.65 10.57
N ALA A 68 12.18 -4.43 10.68
CA ALA A 68 11.43 -3.98 11.85
C ALA A 68 10.00 -4.54 11.81
N ASN A 69 9.73 -5.56 12.60
CA ASN A 69 8.47 -6.29 12.54
C ASN A 69 7.45 -5.80 13.58
N SER A 70 6.20 -5.59 13.18
CA SER A 70 5.10 -5.30 14.10
C SER A 70 4.28 -6.54 14.44
N GLU A 71 3.53 -6.46 15.54
CA GLU A 71 2.41 -7.37 15.78
C GLU A 71 1.26 -7.10 14.81
N TRP A 72 0.31 -8.04 14.74
CA TRP A 72 -0.95 -7.82 14.04
C TRP A 72 -1.81 -6.83 14.82
N VAL A 73 -2.15 -5.72 14.18
CA VAL A 73 -2.94 -4.65 14.79
C VAL A 73 -4.34 -4.60 14.16
N PRO A 74 -5.41 -4.57 14.98
CA PRO A 74 -6.78 -4.47 14.48
C PRO A 74 -7.15 -3.02 14.13
N PHE A 75 -7.88 -2.87 13.03
CA PHE A 75 -8.45 -1.62 12.54
C PHE A 75 -9.89 -1.84 12.10
N GLU A 76 -10.73 -0.85 12.33
CA GLU A 76 -12.06 -0.76 11.71
C GLU A 76 -12.06 0.45 10.77
N ASP A 77 -12.32 0.21 9.48
CA ASP A 77 -12.54 1.27 8.50
C ASP A 77 -14.01 1.36 8.14
N SER A 78 -14.62 2.52 8.38
CA SER A 78 -15.98 2.86 7.96
C SER A 78 -15.95 3.86 6.81
N PHE A 79 -16.64 3.54 5.71
CA PHE A 79 -16.73 4.38 4.52
C PHE A 79 -18.12 4.99 4.39
N PHE A 80 -18.18 6.31 4.20
CA PHE A 80 -19.42 7.07 4.11
C PHE A 80 -19.28 8.25 3.14
N HIS A 81 -20.39 8.85 2.74
CA HIS A 81 -20.40 10.03 1.87
C HIS A 81 -20.86 11.26 2.65
N VAL A 82 -20.19 12.39 2.43
CA VAL A 82 -20.64 13.71 2.88
C VAL A 82 -20.61 14.64 1.67
N ALA A 83 -21.75 15.26 1.34
CA ALA A 83 -21.89 16.13 0.17
C ALA A 83 -21.36 15.49 -1.14
N GLY A 84 -21.63 14.20 -1.35
CA GLY A 84 -21.21 13.45 -2.54
C GLY A 84 -19.73 13.01 -2.55
N VAL A 85 -18.96 13.33 -1.52
CA VAL A 85 -17.54 12.95 -1.40
C VAL A 85 -17.39 11.77 -0.45
N GLN A 86 -16.65 10.75 -0.88
CA GLN A 86 -16.36 9.59 -0.03
C GLN A 86 -15.28 9.92 1.01
N HIS A 87 -15.51 9.44 2.24
CA HIS A 87 -14.58 9.53 3.36
C HIS A 87 -14.32 8.14 3.95
N ARG A 88 -13.13 7.96 4.54
CA ARG A 88 -12.78 6.80 5.36
C ARG A 88 -12.55 7.26 6.79
N CYS A 89 -13.36 6.77 7.73
CA CYS A 89 -13.06 6.86 9.15
C CYS A 89 -12.33 5.57 9.56
N ARG A 90 -11.15 5.71 10.17
CA ARG A 90 -10.40 4.60 10.75
C ARG A 90 -10.46 4.69 12.26
N THR A 91 -10.85 3.60 12.88
CA THR A 91 -10.80 3.40 14.32
C THR A 91 -9.75 2.35 14.63
N GLN A 92 -8.81 2.70 15.51
CA GLN A 92 -7.81 1.80 16.04
C GLN A 92 -7.98 1.73 17.55
N TYR A 93 -8.11 0.50 18.07
CA TYR A 93 -8.20 0.25 19.50
C TYR A 93 -6.81 -0.10 20.03
N ASP A 94 -6.28 0.75 20.90
CA ASP A 94 -5.09 0.48 21.70
C ASP A 94 -5.56 -0.17 23.00
N THR A 95 -5.51 -1.52 23.03
CA THR A 95 -5.95 -2.32 24.17
C THR A 95 -5.07 -2.12 25.40
N ASP A 96 -3.79 -1.85 25.20
CA ASP A 96 -2.82 -1.69 26.29
C ASP A 96 -3.08 -0.39 27.06
N ARG A 97 -3.51 0.66 26.34
CA ARG A 97 -3.80 1.98 26.92
C ARG A 97 -5.29 2.25 27.11
N MET A 98 -6.15 1.28 26.78
CA MET A 98 -7.61 1.44 26.72
C MET A 98 -8.04 2.71 25.95
N ASN A 99 -7.31 3.04 24.88
CA ASN A 99 -7.52 4.25 24.10
C ASN A 99 -8.06 3.91 22.71
N MET A 100 -8.92 4.80 22.21
CA MET A 100 -9.47 4.70 20.86
C MET A 100 -8.94 5.86 20.01
N ASN A 101 -8.16 5.53 18.99
CA ASN A 101 -7.66 6.49 18.02
C ASN A 101 -8.61 6.50 16.82
N VAL A 102 -9.19 7.68 16.54
CA VAL A 102 -10.13 7.86 15.42
C VAL A 102 -9.63 8.96 14.50
N SER A 103 -9.36 8.60 13.25
CA SER A 103 -9.00 9.52 12.16
C SER A 103 -10.00 9.45 11.03
N VAL A 104 -10.24 10.57 10.36
CA VAL A 104 -11.09 10.63 9.17
C VAL A 104 -10.28 11.26 8.05
N VAL A 105 -10.17 10.54 6.94
CA VAL A 105 -9.42 10.98 5.77
C VAL A 105 -10.28 10.93 4.52
N ARG A 106 -9.87 11.70 3.53
CA ARG A 106 -10.28 11.55 2.13
C ARG A 106 -9.06 11.10 1.33
N LYS A 107 -9.15 9.93 0.69
CA LYS A 107 -8.08 9.42 -0.19
C LYS A 107 -8.40 9.74 -1.64
N GLU A 108 -7.49 10.45 -2.29
CA GLU A 108 -7.57 10.81 -3.71
C GLU A 108 -6.46 10.11 -4.47
N ARG A 109 -6.78 9.51 -5.62
CA ARG A 109 -5.75 8.94 -6.49
C ARG A 109 -5.18 10.06 -7.37
N VAL A 110 -3.87 10.27 -7.29
CA VAL A 110 -3.15 11.24 -8.13
C VAL A 110 -2.79 10.59 -9.47
N THR A 111 -2.06 9.47 -9.43
CA THR A 111 -1.71 8.71 -10.63
C THR A 111 -1.54 7.23 -10.30
N ARG A 112 -1.54 6.38 -11.34
CA ARG A 112 -1.22 4.95 -11.21
C ARG A 112 -0.62 4.40 -12.49
N CYS A 113 0.21 3.37 -12.37
CA CYS A 113 0.49 2.44 -13.44
C CYS A 113 0.11 1.02 -13.03
N ALA A 114 -0.35 0.22 -13.99
CA ALA A 114 -0.68 -1.18 -13.78
C ALA A 114 0.34 -2.04 -14.52
N LEU A 115 0.83 -3.05 -13.82
CA LEU A 115 1.82 -4.01 -14.26
C LEU A 115 1.23 -5.42 -14.13
N ALA A 116 1.78 -6.35 -14.89
CA ALA A 116 1.55 -7.76 -14.74
C ALA A 116 2.89 -8.46 -14.59
N SER A 117 2.94 -9.43 -13.69
CA SER A 117 4.06 -10.36 -13.59
C SER A 117 3.89 -11.52 -14.56
N SER A 118 4.97 -12.23 -14.83
CA SER A 118 4.98 -13.40 -15.73
C SER A 118 4.10 -14.57 -15.27
N ASP A 119 3.76 -14.65 -13.98
CA ASP A 119 2.81 -15.64 -13.44
C ASP A 119 1.35 -15.16 -13.47
N GLY A 120 1.10 -13.95 -13.97
CA GLY A 120 -0.23 -13.36 -14.09
C GLY A 120 -0.70 -12.56 -12.88
N LEU A 121 0.11 -12.41 -11.83
CA LEU A 121 -0.23 -11.53 -10.72
C LEU A 121 -0.26 -10.06 -11.19
N GLN A 122 -1.40 -9.39 -10.95
CA GLN A 122 -1.57 -7.97 -11.21
C GLN A 122 -0.87 -7.14 -10.14
N ILE A 123 -0.19 -6.08 -10.53
CA ILE A 123 0.55 -5.20 -9.63
C ILE A 123 0.22 -3.76 -10.02
N ALA A 124 0.05 -2.87 -9.06
CA ALA A 124 -0.19 -1.46 -9.35
C ALA A 124 0.75 -0.59 -8.52
N VAL A 125 1.48 0.32 -9.17
CA VAL A 125 2.17 1.41 -8.47
C VAL A 125 1.23 2.60 -8.47
N VAL A 126 0.91 3.10 -7.28
CA VAL A 126 -0.14 4.08 -7.05
C VAL A 126 0.44 5.23 -6.25
N LEU A 127 0.21 6.44 -6.76
CA LEU A 127 0.39 7.66 -5.99
C LEU A 127 -1.00 8.15 -5.58
N SER A 128 -1.21 8.28 -4.28
CA SER A 128 -2.42 8.83 -3.70
C SER A 128 -2.12 9.99 -2.76
N ARG A 129 -3.17 10.72 -2.40
CA ARG A 129 -3.15 11.74 -1.38
C ARG A 129 -4.20 11.42 -0.32
N GLU A 130 -3.79 11.24 0.92
CA GLU A 130 -4.69 11.21 2.08
C GLU A 130 -4.78 12.62 2.69
N VAL A 131 -5.99 13.16 2.71
CA VAL A 131 -6.30 14.48 3.28
C VAL A 131 -7.08 14.27 4.56
N ASP A 132 -6.50 14.69 5.69
CA ASP A 132 -7.20 14.72 6.97
C ASP A 132 -8.44 15.61 6.89
N VAL A 133 -9.55 15.10 7.40
CA VAL A 133 -10.82 15.83 7.46
C VAL A 133 -11.06 16.23 8.91
N PRO A 134 -10.98 17.53 9.24
CA PRO A 134 -11.22 18.00 10.59
C PRO A 134 -12.62 17.60 11.08
N ARG A 135 -12.73 17.14 12.32
CA ARG A 135 -13.99 16.66 12.91
C ARG A 135 -15.13 17.68 12.82
N GLY A 136 -14.84 18.97 13.00
CA GLY A 136 -15.83 20.05 12.90
C GLY A 136 -16.39 20.30 11.49
N LYS A 137 -15.82 19.67 10.45
CA LYS A 137 -16.32 19.73 9.06
C LYS A 137 -17.19 18.52 8.68
N LEU A 138 -17.35 17.55 9.57
CA LEU A 138 -18.14 16.35 9.33
C LEU A 138 -19.55 16.53 9.90
N ALA A 139 -20.53 15.87 9.27
CA ALA A 139 -21.86 15.74 9.85
C ALA A 139 -21.78 14.97 11.18
N HIS A 140 -22.62 15.35 12.14
CA HIS A 140 -22.66 14.71 13.47
C HIS A 140 -23.05 13.24 13.42
N VAL A 141 -23.81 12.83 12.40
CA VAL A 141 -24.23 11.45 12.17
C VAL A 141 -24.05 11.15 10.69
N VAL A 142 -23.39 10.03 10.40
CA VAL A 142 -23.20 9.50 9.06
C VAL A 142 -23.55 8.02 9.07
N HIS A 143 -24.12 7.52 7.97
CA HIS A 143 -24.35 6.10 7.78
C HIS A 143 -23.24 5.53 6.88
N PRO A 144 -22.39 4.62 7.41
CA PRO A 144 -21.46 3.88 6.57
C PRO A 144 -22.23 3.08 5.52
N HIS A 145 -21.73 3.06 4.29
CA HIS A 145 -22.23 2.18 3.22
C HIS A 145 -21.32 0.97 3.01
N HIS A 146 -20.14 0.99 3.62
CA HIS A 146 -19.17 -0.10 3.61
C HIS A 146 -18.34 -0.05 4.88
N VAL A 147 -18.10 -1.20 5.50
CA VAL A 147 -17.26 -1.36 6.69
C VAL A 147 -16.23 -2.46 6.41
N ARG A 148 -15.00 -2.24 6.87
CA ARG A 148 -13.92 -3.24 6.84
C ARG A 148 -13.41 -3.46 8.25
N MET A 149 -13.43 -4.71 8.70
CA MET A 149 -12.61 -5.18 9.81
C MET A 149 -11.29 -5.63 9.22
N GLN A 150 -10.19 -5.00 9.64
CA GLN A 150 -8.87 -5.27 9.13
C GLN A 150 -7.93 -5.68 10.26
N GLN A 151 -7.14 -6.72 10.05
CA GLN A 151 -5.91 -6.96 10.80
C GLN A 151 -4.74 -6.63 9.88
N ARG A 152 -3.79 -5.83 10.34
CA ARG A 152 -2.62 -5.42 9.55
C ARG A 152 -1.34 -5.68 10.32
N LYS A 153 -0.36 -6.24 9.62
CA LYS A 153 1.01 -6.40 10.07
C LYS A 153 1.89 -5.55 9.18
N ARG A 154 2.63 -4.63 9.78
CA ARG A 154 3.55 -3.71 9.10
C ARG A 154 4.98 -4.13 9.38
N ILE A 155 5.76 -4.31 8.32
CA ILE A 155 7.18 -4.64 8.40
C ILE A 155 7.98 -3.50 7.79
N GLY A 156 8.80 -2.82 8.59
CA GLY A 156 9.72 -1.78 8.13
C GLY A 156 10.95 -2.38 7.45
N LEU A 157 11.26 -1.88 6.26
CA LEU A 157 12.42 -2.25 5.46
C LEU A 157 13.43 -1.08 5.47
N PRO A 158 14.63 -1.26 6.05
CA PRO A 158 15.65 -0.22 6.05
C PRO A 158 16.24 -0.04 4.65
N SER A 159 16.61 1.19 4.29
CA SER A 159 17.47 1.44 3.13
C SER A 159 18.86 1.81 3.60
N ARG A 160 19.88 1.10 3.11
CA ARG A 160 21.28 1.40 3.46
C ARG A 160 21.60 2.85 3.12
N GLY A 161 22.09 3.59 4.11
CA GLY A 161 22.44 5.01 3.97
C GLY A 161 21.29 6.00 4.29
N PHE A 162 20.10 5.53 4.66
CA PHE A 162 18.97 6.37 5.07
C PHE A 162 18.60 6.12 6.53
N GLY A 163 19.27 6.85 7.42
CA GLY A 163 18.94 6.89 8.85
C GLY A 163 18.79 5.53 9.54
N PRO A 164 18.34 5.52 10.80
CA PRO A 164 17.94 4.30 11.50
C PRO A 164 16.47 3.90 11.24
N ALA A 165 15.66 4.81 10.68
CA ALA A 165 14.24 4.59 10.45
C ALA A 165 13.99 3.80 9.14
N PRO A 166 12.98 2.92 9.09
CA PRO A 166 12.61 2.25 7.85
C PRO A 166 12.19 3.25 6.78
N THR A 167 12.78 3.13 5.60
CA THR A 167 12.41 3.96 4.43
C THR A 167 11.16 3.42 3.75
N TRP A 168 11.01 2.11 3.74
CA TRP A 168 9.86 1.42 3.14
C TRP A 168 9.13 0.61 4.20
N ALA A 169 7.85 0.31 3.96
CA ALA A 169 7.08 -0.63 4.74
C ALA A 169 6.39 -1.64 3.83
N LEU A 170 6.38 -2.90 4.25
CA LEU A 170 5.51 -3.90 3.72
C LEU A 170 4.32 -4.08 4.67
N ASP A 171 3.11 -3.88 4.16
CA ASP A 171 1.87 -4.11 4.87
C ASP A 171 1.22 -5.40 4.37
N ALA A 172 1.12 -6.39 5.26
CA ALA A 172 0.28 -7.56 5.07
C ALA A 172 -1.05 -7.34 5.79
N SER A 173 -2.16 -7.72 5.16
CA SER A 173 -3.48 -7.50 5.74
C SER A 173 -4.46 -8.65 5.52
N MET A 174 -5.31 -8.85 6.50
CA MET A 174 -6.51 -9.68 6.44
C MET A 174 -7.72 -8.76 6.59
N VAL A 175 -8.67 -8.84 5.67
CA VAL A 175 -9.82 -7.93 5.61
C VAL A 175 -11.12 -8.71 5.49
N TRP A 176 -12.06 -8.41 6.36
CA TRP A 176 -13.46 -8.81 6.26
C TRP A 176 -14.30 -7.57 6.04
N SER A 177 -15.21 -7.61 5.07
CA SER A 177 -15.97 -6.41 4.71
C SER A 177 -17.42 -6.68 4.40
N ALA A 178 -18.29 -5.72 4.74
CA ALA A 178 -19.72 -5.80 4.51
C ALA A 178 -20.34 -4.39 4.43
N ALA A 179 -21.64 -4.30 4.21
CA ALA A 179 -22.35 -3.02 4.14
C ALA A 179 -22.46 -2.31 5.49
N CYS A 180 -22.46 -3.08 6.60
CA CYS A 180 -22.52 -2.56 7.95
C CYS A 180 -21.59 -3.31 8.92
N LYS A 181 -21.38 -2.72 10.10
CA LYS A 181 -20.47 -3.22 11.13
C LYS A 181 -20.80 -4.64 11.59
N SER A 182 -22.05 -4.90 11.97
CA SER A 182 -22.48 -6.21 12.48
C SER A 182 -22.28 -7.33 11.45
N GLU A 183 -22.47 -7.04 10.16
CA GLU A 183 -22.21 -8.02 9.10
C GLU A 183 -20.71 -8.27 8.90
N ALA A 184 -19.88 -7.24 9.00
CA ALA A 184 -18.43 -7.37 8.89
C ALA A 184 -17.84 -8.16 10.08
N GLU A 185 -18.34 -7.93 11.29
CA GLU A 185 -18.01 -8.72 12.50
C GLU A 185 -18.43 -10.18 12.34
N ARG A 186 -19.65 -10.42 11.83
CA ARG A 186 -20.10 -11.79 11.51
C ARG A 186 -19.19 -12.44 10.47
N ALA A 187 -18.80 -11.71 9.42
CA ALA A 187 -17.89 -12.23 8.40
C ALA A 187 -16.53 -12.59 9.00
N GLN A 188 -16.02 -11.80 9.94
CA GLN A 188 -14.77 -12.10 10.66
C GLN A 188 -14.84 -13.42 11.43
N MET A 189 -16.00 -13.77 11.99
CA MET A 189 -16.19 -15.02 12.73
C MET A 189 -16.44 -16.25 11.83
N CYS A 190 -16.99 -16.05 10.63
CA CYS A 190 -17.58 -17.15 9.86
C CYS A 190 -17.00 -17.33 8.44
N ALA A 191 -16.17 -16.41 7.95
CA ALA A 191 -15.65 -16.44 6.58
C ALA A 191 -14.12 -16.22 6.54
N PRO A 192 -13.43 -16.79 5.54
CA PRO A 192 -12.03 -16.47 5.31
C PRO A 192 -11.86 -14.99 4.92
N PRO A 193 -10.73 -14.34 5.29
CA PRO A 193 -10.48 -12.96 4.92
C PRO A 193 -10.12 -12.81 3.44
N GLN A 194 -10.25 -11.59 2.95
CA GLN A 194 -9.50 -11.12 1.77
C GLN A 194 -8.10 -10.72 2.22
N TYR A 195 -7.09 -11.24 1.54
CA TYR A 195 -5.70 -10.94 1.85
C TYR A 195 -5.21 -9.77 1.00
N GLY A 196 -4.49 -8.83 1.61
CA GLY A 196 -3.86 -7.71 0.93
C GLY A 196 -2.37 -7.66 1.22
N LEU A 197 -1.59 -7.28 0.22
CA LEU A 197 -0.16 -7.03 0.35
C LEU A 197 0.16 -5.69 -0.32
N GLU A 198 0.81 -4.79 0.40
CA GLU A 198 1.17 -3.45 -0.06
C GLU A 198 2.61 -3.12 0.34
N LEU A 199 3.36 -2.48 -0.56
CA LEU A 199 4.69 -1.91 -0.27
C LEU A 199 4.57 -0.39 -0.33
N GLU A 200 4.85 0.30 0.78
CA GLU A 200 4.70 1.75 0.91
C GLU A 200 6.06 2.43 1.12
N LEU A 201 6.27 3.57 0.48
CA LEU A 201 7.39 4.45 0.78
C LEU A 201 7.04 5.34 1.98
N LEU A 202 7.72 5.15 3.11
CA LEU A 202 7.47 5.88 4.35
C LEU A 202 8.20 7.22 4.42
N ASP A 203 9.39 7.31 3.83
CA ASP A 203 10.24 8.51 3.90
C ASP A 203 10.32 9.22 2.53
N PRO A 204 9.62 10.36 2.37
CA PRO A 204 9.67 11.15 1.12
C PRO A 204 11.07 11.66 0.76
N GLU A 205 11.98 11.81 1.74
CA GLU A 205 13.36 12.23 1.48
C GLU A 205 14.10 11.24 0.58
N TYR A 206 13.67 9.97 0.55
CA TYR A 206 14.18 8.98 -0.39
C TYR A 206 14.03 9.42 -1.85
N VAL A 207 12.90 10.05 -2.20
CA VAL A 207 12.69 10.60 -3.54
C VAL A 207 13.56 11.83 -3.75
N VAL A 208 13.72 12.68 -2.73
CA VAL A 208 14.54 13.90 -2.83
C VAL A 208 16.01 13.58 -3.13
N HIS A 209 16.56 12.58 -2.46
CA HIS A 209 17.97 12.20 -2.53
C HIS A 209 18.37 11.32 -3.73
N HIS A 210 17.40 10.80 -4.47
CA HIS A 210 17.63 9.92 -5.62
C HIS A 210 16.94 10.44 -6.87
N ASP A 211 17.45 10.08 -8.05
CA ASP A 211 16.74 10.36 -9.30
C ASP A 211 15.56 9.40 -9.50
N ASP A 212 14.65 9.76 -10.42
CA ASP A 212 13.42 9.00 -10.65
C ASP A 212 13.70 7.58 -11.17
N ALA A 213 14.78 7.40 -11.92
CA ALA A 213 15.17 6.10 -12.46
C ALA A 213 15.65 5.16 -11.34
N TYR A 214 16.44 5.68 -10.40
CA TYR A 214 16.90 4.94 -9.24
C TYR A 214 15.73 4.49 -8.35
N VAL A 215 14.80 5.41 -8.04
CA VAL A 215 13.62 5.07 -7.22
C VAL A 215 12.73 4.06 -7.94
N ALA A 216 12.50 4.22 -9.25
CA ALA A 216 11.73 3.27 -10.04
C ALA A 216 12.39 1.87 -10.09
N CYS A 217 13.70 1.79 -10.26
CA CYS A 217 14.46 0.55 -10.15
C CYS A 217 14.35 -0.06 -8.75
N SER A 218 14.44 0.76 -7.69
CA SER A 218 14.30 0.33 -6.30
C SER A 218 12.93 -0.29 -6.02
N ILE A 219 11.85 0.31 -6.56
CA ILE A 219 10.51 -0.25 -6.54
C ILE A 219 10.49 -1.60 -7.28
N GLY A 220 11.01 -1.62 -8.50
CA GLY A 220 11.04 -2.80 -9.36
C GLY A 220 11.73 -4.01 -8.74
N LEU A 221 12.92 -3.80 -8.16
CA LEU A 221 13.68 -4.84 -7.48
C LEU A 221 12.94 -5.36 -6.24
N LYS A 222 12.38 -4.48 -5.41
CA LYS A 222 11.57 -4.88 -4.25
C LYS A 222 10.34 -5.69 -4.66
N VAL A 223 9.68 -5.29 -5.76
CA VAL A 223 8.56 -6.06 -6.30
C VAL A 223 9.01 -7.45 -6.70
N ALA A 224 10.12 -7.57 -7.44
CA ALA A 224 10.65 -8.86 -7.87
C ALA A 224 11.05 -9.77 -6.70
N ASP A 225 11.61 -9.22 -5.62
CA ASP A 225 11.95 -9.96 -4.40
C ASP A 225 10.72 -10.55 -3.71
N LEU A 226 9.56 -9.91 -3.84
CA LEU A 226 8.30 -10.34 -3.22
C LEU A 226 7.55 -11.38 -4.06
N LEU A 227 7.88 -11.52 -5.35
CA LEU A 227 7.20 -12.45 -6.26
C LEU A 227 7.72 -13.88 -6.13
N PRO A 228 6.90 -14.91 -6.44
CA PRO A 228 7.36 -16.28 -6.49
C PRO A 228 8.47 -16.47 -7.53
N ALA A 229 9.26 -17.54 -7.39
CA ALA A 229 10.21 -17.95 -8.42
C ALA A 229 9.46 -18.17 -9.75
N GLY A 230 9.86 -17.47 -10.81
CA GLY A 230 9.18 -17.48 -12.11
C GLY A 230 8.18 -16.36 -12.35
N GLY A 231 7.81 -15.58 -11.32
CA GLY A 231 6.96 -14.38 -11.43
C GLY A 231 7.74 -13.06 -11.55
N GLN A 232 9.07 -13.11 -11.48
CA GLN A 232 9.90 -11.92 -11.30
C GLN A 232 9.90 -10.96 -12.49
N HIS A 233 9.52 -11.42 -13.69
CA HIS A 233 9.50 -10.58 -14.88
C HIS A 233 8.23 -9.72 -14.93
N LEU A 234 8.39 -8.40 -15.01
CA LEU A 234 7.30 -7.41 -15.03
C LEU A 234 7.06 -6.84 -16.43
N ASP A 235 5.79 -6.69 -16.79
CA ASP A 235 5.35 -6.01 -18.02
C ASP A 235 4.17 -5.08 -17.74
N LEU A 236 3.81 -4.22 -18.70
CA LEU A 236 2.59 -3.42 -18.61
C LEU A 236 1.35 -4.32 -18.67
N ALA A 237 0.40 -4.09 -17.75
CA ALA A 237 -0.87 -4.79 -17.81
C ALA A 237 -1.66 -4.35 -19.06
N SER A 238 -2.29 -5.30 -19.74
CA SER A 238 -3.20 -4.99 -20.85
C SER A 238 -4.37 -4.12 -20.37
N ALA A 239 -4.87 -3.24 -21.25
CA ALA A 239 -5.89 -2.25 -20.91
C ALA A 239 -7.26 -2.85 -20.47
N ASP A 240 -7.44 -4.15 -20.61
CA ASP A 240 -8.72 -4.87 -20.41
C ASP A 240 -9.02 -5.23 -18.95
N GLY A 241 -8.20 -4.79 -17.99
CA GLY A 241 -8.36 -5.08 -16.57
C GLY A 241 -9.15 -4.04 -15.74
N ARG A 242 -10.05 -3.25 -16.34
CA ARG A 242 -10.86 -2.24 -15.61
C ARG A 242 -11.90 -2.87 -14.67
#